data_AF-A0A8B9XBA9-F1
#
_entry.id   AF-A0A8B9XBA9-F1
#
_cell.length_a   1.000
_cell.length_b   1.000
_cell.length_c   1.000
_cell.angle_alpha   90.00
_cell.angle_beta   90.00
_cell.angle_gamma   90.00
#
_symmetry.space_group_name_H-M   'P 1'
#
loop_
_entity.id
_entity.type
_entity.pdbx_description
1 polymer ?
#
loop_
_entity_poly.entity_id
_entity_poly.type
_entity_poly.pdbx_seq_one_letter_code
_entity_poly.pdbx_strand_id
1 'polypeptide(L)'
;MTEEVIVIAKWDYTAQQDQELDIKKNERLWLLDDSKTWWRVRNAANRTGYVPSNYVERKNSLKKGSLVKNIKDTLVQNQTTPLMLKLHYFGHLMQRADSLEKTLNLGKIEGKRRRGRQRMRWLDGITDSMHMSLSKLREMVKDRGVWYADVHGVTKSQT
;
A
#
# COMPACT_ATOMS: atom_id res chain seq x y z
N MET A 1 -18.63 31.81 -7.83
CA MET A 1 -18.39 31.20 -9.16
C MET A 1 -18.44 29.71 -8.96
N THR A 2 -19.55 29.04 -9.28
CA THR A 2 -19.69 27.60 -9.16
C THR A 2 -18.87 26.94 -10.26
N GLU A 3 -17.87 26.14 -9.90
CA GLU A 3 -17.11 25.36 -10.88
C GLU A 3 -18.05 24.36 -11.56
N GLU A 4 -18.28 24.53 -12.86
CA GLU A 4 -19.05 23.57 -13.64
C GLU A 4 -18.21 22.31 -13.87
N VAL A 5 -18.32 21.34 -12.96
CA VAL A 5 -17.60 20.08 -13.07
C VAL A 5 -18.33 19.16 -14.06
N ILE A 6 -17.63 18.75 -15.12
CA ILE A 6 -18.16 17.82 -16.12
C ILE A 6 -17.76 16.38 -15.77
N VAL A 7 -18.74 15.48 -15.76
CA VAL A 7 -18.55 14.03 -15.68
C VAL A 7 -18.93 13.37 -17.00
N ILE A 8 -18.32 12.22 -17.28
CA ILE A 8 -18.58 11.40 -18.46
C ILE A 8 -19.13 10.06 -17.98
N ALA A 9 -20.25 9.63 -18.55
CA ALA A 9 -20.80 8.30 -18.30
C ALA A 9 -19.90 7.21 -18.90
N LYS A 10 -19.55 6.20 -18.12
CA LYS A 10 -18.71 5.06 -18.53
C LYS A 10 -19.51 3.93 -19.17
N TRP A 11 -20.78 3.81 -18.79
CA TRP A 11 -21.72 2.78 -19.25
C TRP A 11 -23.11 3.37 -19.42
N ASP A 12 -23.94 2.67 -20.18
CA ASP A 12 -25.36 2.96 -20.27
C ASP A 12 -26.04 2.62 -18.94
N TYR A 13 -26.98 3.44 -18.51
CA TYR A 13 -27.82 3.19 -17.34
C TYR A 13 -29.24 3.69 -17.60
N THR A 14 -30.21 2.84 -17.28
CA THR A 14 -31.63 3.16 -17.38
C THR A 14 -32.15 3.43 -15.97
N ALA A 15 -32.73 4.62 -15.78
CA ALA A 15 -33.36 5.02 -14.54
C ALA A 15 -34.42 3.99 -14.12
N GLN A 16 -34.35 3.55 -12.86
CA GLN A 16 -35.32 2.62 -12.26
C GLN A 16 -36.38 3.36 -11.45
N GLN A 17 -36.08 4.60 -11.04
CA GLN A 17 -36.95 5.45 -10.23
C GLN A 17 -37.12 6.82 -10.89
N ASP A 18 -38.22 7.52 -10.57
CA ASP A 18 -38.55 8.83 -11.16
C ASP A 18 -37.54 9.94 -10.85
N GLN A 19 -36.71 9.76 -9.82
CA GLN A 19 -35.68 10.71 -9.42
C GLN A 19 -34.33 10.45 -10.09
N GLU A 20 -34.20 9.35 -10.83
CA GLU A 20 -32.96 8.95 -11.52
C GLU A 20 -32.93 9.48 -12.95
N LEU A 21 -31.73 9.57 -13.53
CA LEU A 21 -31.53 10.00 -14.91
C LEU A 21 -31.01 8.85 -15.77
N ASP A 22 -31.62 8.67 -16.94
CA ASP A 22 -31.06 7.80 -17.97
C ASP A 22 -29.79 8.41 -18.55
N ILE A 23 -28.74 7.59 -18.68
CA ILE A 23 -27.45 8.02 -19.21
C ILE A 23 -26.95 7.04 -20.27
N LYS A 24 -26.28 7.57 -21.28
CA LYS A 24 -25.60 6.77 -22.30
C LYS A 24 -24.09 6.80 -22.10
N LYS A 25 -23.42 5.70 -22.43
CA LYS A 25 -21.96 5.61 -22.42
C LYS A 25 -21.38 6.76 -23.24
N ASN A 26 -20.37 7.43 -22.68
CA ASN A 26 -19.69 8.60 -23.21
C ASN A 26 -20.52 9.90 -23.24
N GLU A 27 -21.71 9.91 -22.62
CA GLU A 27 -22.50 11.12 -22.42
C GLU A 27 -21.83 12.06 -21.41
N ARG A 28 -21.85 13.36 -21.70
CA ARG A 28 -21.31 14.40 -20.83
C ARG A 28 -22.43 14.99 -19.98
N LEU A 29 -22.21 15.01 -18.68
CA LEU A 29 -23.18 15.48 -17.71
C LEU A 29 -22.52 16.53 -16.82
N TRP A 30 -23.30 17.53 -16.42
CA TRP A 30 -22.88 18.52 -15.44
C TRP A 30 -23.15 17.97 -14.05
N LEU A 31 -22.11 17.90 -13.22
CA LEU A 31 -22.21 17.47 -11.83
C LEU A 31 -22.79 18.61 -10.99
N LEU A 32 -23.89 18.32 -10.29
CA LEU A 32 -24.54 19.27 -9.38
C LEU A 32 -24.22 18.97 -7.91
N ASP A 33 -24.16 17.69 -7.54
CA ASP A 33 -23.88 17.23 -6.17
C ASP A 33 -23.22 15.85 -6.18
N ASP A 34 -22.06 15.73 -5.53
CA ASP A 34 -21.30 14.49 -5.34
C ASP A 34 -21.15 14.08 -3.86
N SER A 35 -21.91 14.70 -2.95
CA SER A 35 -21.82 14.46 -1.51
C SER A 35 -22.21 13.03 -1.08
N LYS A 36 -22.91 12.29 -1.96
CA LYS A 36 -23.43 10.94 -1.70
C LYS A 36 -22.89 9.91 -2.69
N THR A 37 -23.25 8.65 -2.48
CA THR A 37 -22.95 7.54 -3.40
C THR A 37 -23.65 7.67 -4.75
N TRP A 38 -24.81 8.33 -4.76
CA TRP A 38 -25.55 8.72 -5.95
C TRP A 38 -25.35 10.19 -6.22
N TRP A 39 -24.84 10.50 -7.40
CA TRP A 39 -24.50 11.85 -7.80
C TRP A 39 -25.67 12.49 -8.52
N ARG A 40 -25.97 13.73 -8.17
CA ARG A 40 -26.96 14.51 -8.88
C ARG A 40 -26.30 15.15 -10.09
N VAL A 41 -26.83 14.87 -11.26
CA VAL A 41 -26.30 15.34 -12.53
C VAL A 41 -27.37 16.01 -13.37
N ARG A 42 -26.94 16.84 -14.32
CA ARG A 42 -27.79 17.47 -15.34
C ARG A 42 -27.28 17.06 -16.72
N ASN A 43 -28.18 16.67 -17.62
CA ASN A 43 -27.85 16.40 -19.02
C ASN A 43 -27.98 17.65 -19.91
N ALA A 44 -27.66 17.52 -21.20
CA ALA A 44 -27.79 18.61 -22.17
C ALA A 44 -29.26 19.02 -22.42
N ALA A 45 -30.22 18.13 -22.14
CA ALA A 45 -31.65 18.42 -22.21
C ALA A 45 -32.19 19.13 -20.95
N ASN A 46 -31.31 19.64 -20.07
CA ASN A 46 -31.64 20.27 -18.79
C ASN A 46 -32.44 19.40 -17.81
N ARG A 47 -32.50 18.08 -18.03
CA ARG A 47 -33.07 17.15 -17.06
C ARG A 47 -32.06 16.88 -15.97
N THR A 48 -32.52 16.88 -14.72
CA THR A 48 -31.69 16.53 -13.56
C THR A 48 -32.19 15.26 -12.93
N GLY A 49 -31.27 14.38 -12.56
CA GLY A 49 -31.60 13.20 -11.76
C GLY A 49 -30.36 12.64 -11.10
N TYR A 50 -30.57 11.58 -10.33
CA TYR A 50 -29.50 10.86 -9.66
C TYR A 50 -28.95 9.76 -10.57
N VAL A 51 -27.63 9.59 -10.53
CA VAL A 51 -26.93 8.50 -11.20
C VAL A 51 -25.94 7.85 -10.23
N PRO A 52 -25.70 6.54 -10.32
CA PRO A 52 -24.69 5.88 -9.51
C PRO A 52 -23.29 6.46 -9.79
N SER A 53 -22.57 6.90 -8.76
CA SER A 53 -21.23 7.51 -8.92
C SER A 53 -20.21 6.60 -9.61
N ASN A 54 -20.37 5.27 -9.45
CA ASN A 54 -19.54 4.30 -10.14
C ASN A 54 -19.74 4.32 -11.66
N TYR A 55 -20.87 4.81 -12.19
CA TYR A 55 -21.15 4.86 -13.63
C TYR A 55 -20.60 6.10 -14.33
N VAL A 56 -20.08 7.08 -13.58
CA VAL A 56 -19.59 8.35 -14.12
C VAL A 56 -18.14 8.62 -13.72
N GLU A 57 -17.42 9.39 -14.52
CA GLU A 57 -16.02 9.77 -14.28
C GLU A 57 -15.81 11.26 -14.53
N ARG A 58 -15.21 11.97 -13.58
CA ARG A 58 -14.91 13.40 -13.73
C ARG A 58 -13.84 13.59 -14.80
N LYS A 59 -14.06 14.47 -15.78
CA LYS A 59 -13.09 14.77 -16.83
C LYS A 59 -11.78 15.39 -16.28
N ASN A 60 -11.86 16.03 -15.12
CA ASN A 60 -10.72 16.57 -14.37
C ASN A 60 -10.31 15.72 -13.16
N SER A 61 -10.85 14.51 -13.00
CA SER A 61 -10.28 13.55 -12.05
C SER A 61 -8.89 13.21 -12.56
N LEU A 62 -7.88 13.89 -12.00
CA LEU A 62 -6.47 13.49 -12.01
C LEU A 62 -6.43 11.98 -12.04
N LYS A 63 -6.03 11.44 -13.21
CA LYS A 63 -6.16 10.03 -13.55
C LYS A 63 -5.90 9.20 -12.30
N LYS A 64 -6.80 8.31 -11.88
CA LYS A 64 -6.45 7.31 -10.85
C LYS A 64 -5.15 6.58 -11.20
N GLY A 65 -4.80 6.52 -12.50
CA GLY A 65 -3.49 6.11 -12.98
C GLY A 65 -2.31 7.03 -12.62
N SER A 66 -2.48 8.34 -12.45
CA SER A 66 -1.44 9.27 -11.98
C SER A 66 -1.19 9.17 -10.48
N LEU A 67 -2.24 8.97 -9.66
CA LEU A 67 -2.07 8.76 -8.22
C LEU A 67 -1.34 7.45 -7.95
N VAL A 68 -1.73 6.39 -8.66
CA VAL A 68 -1.05 5.08 -8.58
C VAL A 68 0.36 5.15 -9.17
N LYS A 69 0.60 5.94 -10.22
CA LYS A 69 1.97 6.17 -10.73
C LYS A 69 2.83 6.88 -9.69
N ASN A 70 2.37 7.97 -9.09
CA ASN A 70 3.12 8.68 -8.05
C ASN A 70 3.38 7.81 -6.81
N ILE A 71 2.42 6.96 -6.42
CA ILE A 71 2.61 5.95 -5.36
C ILE A 71 3.61 4.89 -5.80
N LYS A 72 3.53 4.39 -7.04
CA LYS A 72 4.50 3.42 -7.57
C LYS A 72 5.89 4.04 -7.67
N ASP A 73 6.04 5.27 -8.12
CA ASP A 73 7.33 5.95 -8.28
C ASP A 73 7.96 6.26 -6.91
N THR A 74 7.15 6.63 -5.90
CA THR A 74 7.63 6.77 -4.51
C THR A 74 7.93 5.42 -3.84
N LEU A 75 7.20 4.35 -4.18
CA LEU A 75 7.50 2.98 -3.73
C LEU A 75 8.69 2.34 -4.49
N VAL A 76 8.93 2.73 -5.74
CA VAL A 76 10.05 2.30 -6.59
C VAL A 76 11.34 3.00 -6.18
N GLN A 77 11.28 4.19 -5.56
CA GLN A 77 12.45 4.76 -4.86
C GLN A 77 12.78 4.04 -3.54
N ASN A 78 11.79 3.35 -2.95
CA ASN A 78 11.98 2.48 -1.78
C ASN A 78 12.06 1.01 -2.22
N GLN A 79 12.93 0.69 -3.19
CA GLN A 79 13.23 -0.70 -3.56
C GLN A 79 13.61 -1.47 -2.30
N THR A 80 12.62 -2.19 -1.75
CA THR A 80 12.76 -2.99 -0.56
C THR A 80 13.46 -4.25 -1.03
N THR A 81 14.79 -4.23 -0.99
CA THR A 81 15.56 -5.41 -1.37
C THR A 81 15.14 -6.59 -0.48
N PRO A 82 15.25 -7.83 -0.95
CA PRO A 82 14.97 -9.01 -0.12
C PRO A 82 15.75 -9.00 1.21
N LEU A 83 16.91 -8.35 1.25
CA LEU A 83 17.70 -8.13 2.46
C LEU A 83 17.06 -7.08 3.39
N MET A 84 16.60 -5.96 2.86
CA MET A 84 15.92 -4.91 3.63
C MET A 84 14.68 -5.44 4.36
N LEU A 85 13.90 -6.31 3.70
CA LEU A 85 12.75 -6.97 4.33
C LEU A 85 13.17 -7.89 5.48
N LYS A 86 14.24 -8.67 5.31
CA LYS A 86 14.80 -9.55 6.35
C LYS A 86 15.31 -8.74 7.55
N LEU A 87 15.95 -7.60 7.31
CA LEU A 87 16.44 -6.71 8.36
C LEU A 87 15.28 -6.04 9.10
N HIS A 88 14.29 -5.49 8.41
CA HIS A 88 13.11 -4.94 9.09
C HIS A 88 12.38 -5.97 9.95
N TYR A 89 12.23 -7.20 9.46
CA TYR A 89 11.63 -8.28 10.25
C TYR A 89 12.51 -8.66 11.45
N PHE A 90 13.83 -8.69 11.30
CA PHE A 90 14.76 -8.91 12.42
C PHE A 90 14.63 -7.83 13.49
N GLY A 91 14.59 -6.54 13.10
CA GLY A 91 14.37 -5.43 14.02
C GLY A 91 13.06 -5.56 14.78
N HIS A 92 11.96 -5.86 14.06
CA HIS A 92 10.65 -6.10 14.67
C HIS A 92 10.67 -7.27 15.67
N LEU A 93 11.27 -8.39 15.29
CA LEU A 93 11.35 -9.60 16.11
C LEU A 93 12.18 -9.38 17.38
N MET A 94 13.27 -8.62 17.27
CA MET A 94 14.19 -8.38 18.38
C MET A 94 13.65 -7.35 19.39
N GLN A 95 12.76 -6.46 18.97
CA GLN A 95 12.10 -5.46 19.82
C GLN A 95 10.90 -6.02 20.60
N ARG A 96 10.24 -7.10 20.13
CA ARG A 96 9.16 -7.74 20.91
C ARG A 96 9.71 -8.37 22.19
N ALA A 97 9.10 -8.06 23.33
CA ALA A 97 9.27 -8.83 24.55
C ALA A 97 8.58 -10.20 24.36
N ASP A 98 9.38 -11.26 24.37
CA ASP A 98 8.98 -12.67 24.49
C ASP A 98 7.82 -13.15 23.59
N SER A 99 8.03 -13.09 22.27
CA SER A 99 7.20 -13.85 21.33
C SER A 99 7.71 -15.28 21.16
N LEU A 100 6.79 -16.24 21.02
CA LEU A 100 7.12 -17.64 20.67
C LEU A 100 8.01 -17.70 19.42
N GLU A 101 7.76 -16.84 18.43
CA GLU A 101 8.60 -16.69 17.24
C GLU A 101 10.04 -16.29 17.58
N LYS A 102 10.25 -15.35 18.51
CA LYS A 102 11.58 -14.92 18.97
C LYS A 102 12.29 -16.06 19.69
N THR A 103 11.59 -16.80 20.54
CA THR A 103 12.13 -17.95 21.27
C THR A 103 12.49 -19.11 20.33
N LEU A 104 11.65 -19.38 19.32
CA LEU A 104 11.87 -20.39 18.29
C LEU A 104 13.02 -20.03 17.34
N ASN A 105 13.13 -18.76 16.93
CA ASN A 105 14.15 -18.29 16.00
C ASN A 105 15.52 -18.12 16.67
N LEU A 106 15.56 -17.71 17.94
CA LEU A 106 16.81 -17.67 18.72
C LEU A 106 17.28 -19.06 19.17
N GLY A 107 16.45 -20.10 19.00
CA GLY A 107 16.79 -21.47 19.37
C GLY A 107 16.90 -21.66 20.89
N LYS A 108 16.12 -20.89 21.66
CA LYS A 108 16.08 -20.98 23.14
C LYS A 108 15.17 -22.09 23.67
N ILE A 109 14.49 -22.82 22.79
CA ILE A 109 13.66 -23.98 23.15
C ILE A 109 14.51 -25.24 23.00
N GLU A 110 14.64 -26.00 24.07
CA GLU A 110 15.36 -27.27 24.09
C GLU A 110 14.52 -28.36 23.41
N GLY A 111 15.05 -28.94 22.32
CA GLY A 111 14.38 -30.00 21.58
C GLY A 111 14.99 -30.24 20.18
N LYS A 112 15.15 -31.52 19.81
CA LYS A 112 15.57 -31.90 18.45
C LYS A 112 14.37 -31.79 17.51
N ARG A 113 14.40 -30.90 16.51
CA ARG A 113 13.37 -30.86 15.46
C ARG A 113 13.38 -32.19 14.71
N ARG A 114 12.22 -32.83 14.56
CA ARG A 114 12.09 -34.14 13.87
C ARG A 114 12.56 -34.00 12.41
N ARG A 115 13.67 -34.69 12.09
CA ARG A 115 14.30 -34.88 10.75
C ARG A 115 15.07 -33.68 10.20
N GLY A 116 16.40 -33.76 10.22
CA GLY A 116 17.35 -33.25 9.20
C GLY A 116 17.27 -31.80 8.69
N ARG A 117 16.32 -30.99 9.14
CA ARG A 117 16.12 -29.63 8.68
C ARG A 117 17.13 -28.77 9.41
N GLN A 118 18.19 -28.39 8.70
CA GLN A 118 19.26 -27.54 9.21
C GLN A 118 18.65 -26.34 9.93
N ARG A 119 19.13 -26.07 11.16
CA ARG A 119 18.81 -24.86 11.92
C ARG A 119 18.91 -23.70 10.95
N MET A 120 17.80 -22.98 10.72
CA MET A 120 17.75 -21.98 9.67
C MET A 120 18.92 -21.00 9.87
N ARG A 121 19.83 -20.95 8.88
CA ARG A 121 20.94 -19.99 8.74
C ARG A 121 20.43 -18.56 8.51
N TRP A 122 19.25 -18.22 9.01
CA TRP A 122 18.62 -16.93 8.82
C TRP A 122 19.33 -15.85 9.63
N LEU A 123 19.66 -16.15 10.89
CA LEU A 123 20.51 -15.28 11.70
C LEU A 123 21.93 -15.18 11.12
N ASP A 124 22.51 -16.32 10.70
CA ASP A 124 23.82 -16.34 10.06
C ASP A 124 23.84 -15.50 8.78
N GLY A 125 22.79 -15.61 7.94
CA GLY A 125 22.66 -14.79 6.74
C GLY A 125 22.49 -13.29 7.02
N ILE A 126 21.91 -12.93 8.17
CA ILE A 126 21.84 -11.52 8.61
C ILE A 126 23.21 -11.05 9.10
N THR A 127 23.92 -11.85 9.89
CA THR A 127 25.27 -11.50 10.38
C THR A 127 26.29 -11.43 9.25
N ASP A 128 26.18 -12.32 8.27
CA ASP A 128 27.01 -12.34 7.06
C ASP A 128 26.74 -11.10 6.21
N SER A 129 25.47 -10.73 6.01
CA SER A 129 25.11 -9.55 5.19
C SER A 129 25.46 -8.22 5.86
N MET A 130 25.44 -8.16 7.19
CA MET A 130 25.76 -6.95 7.94
C MET A 130 27.25 -6.87 8.30
N HIS A 131 28.03 -7.94 8.10
CA HIS A 131 29.41 -8.08 8.59
C HIS A 131 29.54 -7.79 10.10
N MET A 132 28.55 -8.20 10.89
CA MET A 132 28.47 -7.92 12.33
C MET A 132 28.05 -9.15 13.12
N SER A 133 28.51 -9.24 14.37
CA SER A 133 28.08 -10.32 15.27
C SER A 133 26.63 -10.15 15.70
N LEU A 134 25.94 -11.28 15.96
CA LEU A 134 24.56 -11.28 16.43
C LEU A 134 24.40 -10.44 17.71
N SER A 135 25.37 -10.50 18.63
CA SER A 135 25.36 -9.70 19.86
C SER A 135 25.35 -8.20 19.59
N LYS A 136 26.14 -7.74 18.60
CA LYS A 136 26.18 -6.32 18.23
C LYS A 136 24.88 -5.87 17.57
N LEU A 137 24.31 -6.69 16.69
CA LEU A 137 23.00 -6.42 16.08
C LEU A 137 21.88 -6.32 17.13
N ARG A 138 21.88 -7.21 18.14
CA ARG A 138 20.91 -7.16 19.25
C ARG A 138 21.02 -5.89 20.09
N GLU A 139 22.23 -5.35 20.22
CA GLU A 139 22.47 -4.09 20.92
C GLU A 139 21.94 -2.91 20.10
N MET A 140 22.25 -2.86 18.80
CA MET A 140 21.83 -1.79 17.91
C MET A 140 20.31 -1.69 17.77
N VAL A 141 19.60 -2.82 17.70
CA VAL A 141 18.14 -2.82 17.57
C VAL A 141 17.42 -2.15 18.76
N LYS A 142 18.10 -1.97 19.91
CA LYS A 142 17.55 -1.21 21.04
C LYS A 142 17.37 0.27 20.72
N ASP A 143 18.19 0.83 19.83
CA ASP A 143 18.04 2.18 19.32
C ASP A 143 17.42 2.13 17.91
N ARG A 144 16.16 2.56 17.82
CA ARG A 144 15.41 2.55 16.56
C ARG A 144 16.05 3.48 15.53
N GLY A 145 16.55 4.65 15.92
CA GLY A 145 17.14 5.62 15.00
C GLY A 145 18.41 5.08 14.35
N VAL A 146 19.30 4.52 15.17
CA VAL A 146 20.56 3.90 14.71
C VAL A 146 20.29 2.68 13.82
N TRP A 147 19.31 1.84 14.20
CA TRP A 147 18.93 0.67 13.41
C TRP A 147 18.45 1.04 12.00
N TYR A 148 17.56 2.02 11.86
CA TYR A 148 17.05 2.42 10.55
C TYR A 148 18.15 3.07 9.68
N ALA A 149 19.04 3.88 10.27
CA ALA A 149 20.12 4.52 9.54
C ALA A 149 21.10 3.50 8.94
N ASP A 150 21.53 2.51 9.73
CA ASP A 150 22.49 1.50 9.27
C ASP A 150 21.88 0.51 8.26
N VAL A 151 20.61 0.11 8.44
CA VAL A 151 19.90 -0.73 7.46
C VAL A 151 19.77 -0.02 6.11
N HIS A 152 19.49 1.29 6.13
CA HIS A 152 19.46 2.10 4.90
C HIS A 152 20.85 2.29 4.29
N GLY A 153 21.92 2.35 5.08
CA GLY A 153 23.30 2.43 4.59
C GLY A 153 23.78 1.16 3.90
N VAL A 154 23.55 0.00 4.52
CA VAL A 154 23.94 -1.32 3.98
C VAL A 154 23.20 -1.63 2.67
N THR A 155 21.91 -1.30 2.60
CA THR A 155 21.09 -1.58 1.41
C THR A 155 21.42 -0.68 0.22
N LYS A 156 21.87 0.56 0.46
CA LYS A 156 22.34 1.48 -0.60
C LYS A 156 23.73 1.14 -1.14
N SER A 157 24.55 0.45 -0.35
CA SER A 157 25.92 0.07 -0.74
C SER A 157 26.01 -1.23 -1.55
N GLN A 158 24.90 -1.95 -1.70
CA GLN A 158 24.79 -3.21 -2.46
C GLN A 158 24.13 -3.06 -3.85
N THR A 159 23.78 -1.84 -4.25
CA THR A 159 23.25 -1.50 -5.59
C THR A 159 24.34 -0.81 -6.40
#